data_AF-A0A6B3EPV8-F1
#
_entry.id   AF-A0A6B3EPV8-F1
#
_cell.length_a   1.000
_cell.length_b   1.000
_cell.length_c   1.000
_cell.angle_alpha   90.00
_cell.angle_beta   90.00
_cell.angle_gamma   90.00
#
_symmetry.space_group_name_H-M   'P 1'
#
loop_
_entity.id
_entity.type
_entity.pdbx_description
1 polymer ?
#
loop_
_entity_poly.entity_id
_entity_poly.type
_entity_poly.pdbx_seq_one_letter_code
_entity_poly.pdbx_strand_id
1 'polypeptide(L)'
;MPLFQAHPGVREVAVAETDPERREAESARHGVTRVFASFEEACASDVDAIALFTQRWTHGPMAVAALEAGKHVYSSVPMAFAEE
;
A
#
# COMPACT_ATOMS: atom_id res chain seq x y z
N MET A 1 -2.09 -10.27 4.80
CA MET A 1 -2.08 -9.28 5.90
C MET A 1 -3.19 -9.58 6.90
N PRO A 2 -2.90 -10.33 7.97
CA PRO A 2 -3.94 -10.86 8.85
C PRO A 2 -4.86 -9.80 9.47
N LEU A 3 -4.32 -8.65 9.89
CA LEU A 3 -5.09 -7.58 10.52
C LEU A 3 -6.18 -7.01 9.59
N PHE A 4 -5.81 -6.65 8.36
CA PHE A 4 -6.77 -6.08 7.40
C PHE A 4 -7.75 -7.15 6.89
N GLN A 5 -7.27 -8.38 6.64
CA GLN A 5 -8.12 -9.49 6.18
C GLN A 5 -9.17 -9.91 7.22
N ALA A 6 -8.90 -9.72 8.51
CA ALA A 6 -9.84 -10.03 9.59
C ALA A 6 -10.87 -8.91 9.86
N HIS A 7 -10.69 -7.72 9.28
CA HIS A 7 -11.54 -6.58 9.60
C HIS A 7 -12.87 -6.62 8.83
N PRO A 8 -14.05 -6.56 9.49
CA PRO A 8 -15.36 -6.76 8.84
C PRO A 8 -15.71 -5.66 7.83
N GLY A 9 -15.10 -4.49 7.93
CA GLY A 9 -15.26 -3.39 6.97
C GLY A 9 -14.31 -3.45 5.76
N VAL A 10 -13.41 -4.44 5.69
CA VAL A 10 -12.47 -4.59 4.58
C VAL A 10 -12.96 -5.71 3.67
N ARG A 11 -13.35 -5.36 2.44
CA ARG A 11 -13.85 -6.33 1.44
C ARG A 11 -12.72 -7.11 0.76
N GLU A 12 -11.62 -6.43 0.46
CA GLU A 12 -10.49 -6.96 -0.30
C GLU A 12 -9.19 -6.31 0.18
N VAL A 13 -8.10 -7.05 0.10
CA VAL A 13 -6.73 -6.54 0.31
C VAL A 13 -5.93 -6.82 -0.95
N ALA A 14 -5.15 -5.85 -1.40
CA ALA A 14 -4.20 -5.98 -2.50
C ALA A 14 -2.77 -5.71 -2.00
N VAL A 15 -1.77 -6.18 -2.74
CA VAL A 15 -0.34 -5.93 -2.45
C VAL A 15 0.28 -5.12 -3.58
N ALA A 16 0.92 -4.01 -3.25
CA ALA A 16 1.79 -3.28 -4.18
C ALA A 16 3.25 -3.51 -3.78
N GLU A 17 4.03 -4.17 -4.63
CA GLU A 17 5.43 -4.49 -4.39
C GLU A 17 6.19 -4.47 -5.71
N THR A 18 7.29 -3.73 -5.74
CA THR A 18 8.09 -3.49 -6.95
C THR A 18 8.94 -4.69 -7.33
N ASP A 19 9.41 -5.45 -6.34
CA ASP A 19 10.20 -6.65 -6.57
C ASP A 19 9.26 -7.83 -6.93
N PRO A 20 9.40 -8.45 -8.12
CA PRO A 20 8.47 -9.47 -8.57
C PRO A 20 8.49 -10.73 -7.69
N GLU A 21 9.66 -11.13 -7.16
CA GLU A 21 9.78 -12.32 -6.32
C GLU A 21 9.13 -12.07 -4.96
N ARG A 22 9.35 -10.89 -4.36
CA ARG A 22 8.67 -10.50 -3.11
C ARG A 22 7.18 -10.36 -3.28
N ARG A 23 6.72 -9.79 -4.41
CA ARG A 23 5.30 -9.66 -4.72
C ARG A 23 4.62 -11.02 -4.80
N GLU A 24 5.24 -11.99 -5.48
CA GLU A 24 4.73 -13.36 -5.56
C GLU A 24 4.76 -14.05 -4.19
N ALA A 25 5.84 -13.90 -3.43
CA ALA A 25 5.97 -14.47 -2.10
C ALA A 25 4.90 -13.95 -1.13
N GLU A 26 4.66 -12.63 -1.09
CA GLU A 26 3.66 -12.01 -0.21
C GLU A 26 2.22 -12.33 -0.65
N SER A 27 1.97 -12.38 -1.96
CA SER A 27 0.71 -12.86 -2.53
C SER A 27 0.39 -14.29 -2.06
N ALA A 28 1.35 -15.21 -2.22
CA ALA A 28 1.19 -16.61 -1.81
C ALA A 28 1.06 -16.76 -0.29
N ARG A 29 1.91 -16.08 0.48
CA ARG A 29 1.94 -16.11 1.95
C ARG A 29 0.62 -15.66 2.55
N HIS A 30 -0.04 -14.69 1.94
CA HIS A 30 -1.24 -14.07 2.48
C HIS A 30 -2.53 -14.42 1.72
N GLY A 31 -2.44 -15.24 0.67
CA GLY A 31 -3.59 -15.58 -0.17
C GLY A 31 -4.21 -14.34 -0.84
N VAL A 32 -3.39 -13.34 -1.17
CA VAL A 32 -3.85 -12.11 -1.83
C VAL A 32 -3.68 -12.26 -3.33
N THR A 33 -4.77 -12.30 -4.07
CA THR A 33 -4.76 -12.54 -5.53
C THR A 33 -4.50 -11.27 -6.34
N ARG A 34 -4.89 -10.11 -5.81
CA ARG A 34 -4.73 -8.83 -6.47
C ARG A 34 -3.41 -8.18 -6.08
N VAL A 35 -2.54 -7.99 -7.08
CA VAL A 35 -1.22 -7.40 -6.88
C VAL A 35 -0.96 -6.27 -7.89
N PHE A 36 -0.13 -5.33 -7.49
CA PHE A 36 0.35 -4.21 -8.31
C PHE A 36 1.87 -4.24 -8.37
N ALA A 37 2.43 -3.97 -9.55
CA ALA A 37 3.87 -3.93 -9.76
C ALA A 37 4.50 -2.59 -9.37
N SER A 38 3.68 -1.57 -9.11
CA SER A 38 4.15 -0.27 -8.63
C SER A 38 3.12 0.43 -7.73
N PHE A 39 3.58 1.49 -7.06
CA PHE A 39 2.73 2.36 -6.25
C PHE A 39 1.73 3.15 -7.12
N GLU A 40 2.16 3.57 -8.31
CA GLU A 40 1.35 4.32 -9.27
C GLU A 40 0.18 3.47 -9.78
N GLU A 41 0.40 2.18 -10.05
CA GLU A 41 -0.67 1.25 -10.41
C GLU A 41 -1.72 1.13 -9.28
N ALA A 42 -1.28 1.07 -8.03
CA ALA A 42 -2.19 1.06 -6.88
C ALA A 42 -2.98 2.38 -6.78
N CYS A 43 -2.34 3.53 -6.99
CA CYS A 43 -2.99 4.85 -7.01
C CYS A 43 -4.02 4.99 -8.14
N ALA A 44 -3.73 4.45 -9.32
CA ALA A 44 -4.64 4.49 -10.47
C ALA A 44 -5.80 3.48 -10.39
N SER A 45 -5.74 2.53 -9.45
CA SER A 45 -6.75 1.49 -9.29
C SER A 45 -8.01 1.97 -8.57
N ASP A 46 -8.98 1.08 -8.39
CA ASP A 46 -10.23 1.33 -7.65
C ASP A 46 -10.13 1.06 -6.14
N VAL A 47 -8.94 0.87 -5.57
CA VAL A 47 -8.80 0.76 -4.10
C VAL A 47 -9.18 2.06 -3.41
N ASP A 48 -9.81 1.95 -2.25
CA ASP A 48 -10.26 3.11 -1.46
C ASP A 48 -9.12 3.71 -0.60
N ALA A 49 -8.19 2.86 -0.15
CA ALA A 49 -7.13 3.25 0.78
C ALA A 49 -5.80 2.57 0.45
N ILE A 50 -4.69 3.26 0.77
CA ILE A 50 -3.32 2.75 0.64
C ILE A 50 -2.63 2.82 2.00
N ALA A 51 -2.07 1.68 2.44
CA ALA A 51 -1.24 1.61 3.64
C ALA A 51 0.25 1.53 3.26
N LEU A 52 1.04 2.48 3.74
CA LEU A 52 2.45 2.63 3.40
C LEU A 52 3.34 1.94 4.44
N PHE A 53 3.96 0.83 4.02
CA PHE A 53 4.96 0.06 4.77
C PHE A 53 6.30 -0.01 4.03
N THR A 54 6.62 1.04 3.27
CA THR A 54 7.84 1.16 2.46
C THR A 54 9.01 1.69 3.30
N GLN A 55 10.10 2.11 2.65
CA GLN A 55 11.23 2.70 3.38
C GLN A 55 10.82 4.07 3.93
N ARG A 56 11.19 4.37 5.19
CA ARG A 56 10.71 5.57 5.91
C ARG A 56 10.84 6.90 5.18
N TRP A 57 11.83 7.04 4.29
CA TRP A 57 12.04 8.27 3.52
C TRP A 57 11.09 8.43 2.33
N THR A 58 10.37 7.39 1.93
CA THR A 58 9.41 7.46 0.82
C THR A 58 7.99 7.78 1.30
N HIS A 59 7.69 7.62 2.60
CA HIS A 59 6.34 7.79 3.14
C HIS A 59 5.73 9.16 2.85
N GLY A 60 6.46 10.26 3.05
CA GLY A 60 5.94 11.62 2.85
C GLY A 60 5.47 11.86 1.40
N PRO A 61 6.37 11.77 0.41
CA PRO A 61 6.01 11.91 -1.00
C PRO A 61 4.92 10.93 -1.45
N MET A 62 4.97 9.67 -1.01
CA MET A 62 3.94 8.67 -1.36
C MET A 62 2.58 8.99 -0.72
N ALA A 63 2.56 9.47 0.51
CA ALA A 63 1.31 9.85 1.17
C ALA A 63 0.63 11.02 0.44
N VAL A 64 1.40 12.05 0.06
CA VAL A 64 0.89 13.17 -0.73
C VAL A 64 0.35 12.69 -2.07
N ALA A 65 1.12 11.90 -2.82
CA ALA A 65 0.71 11.39 -4.13
C ALA A 65 -0.56 10.51 -4.06
N ALA A 66 -0.69 9.67 -3.03
CA ALA A 66 -1.89 8.85 -2.84
C ALA A 66 -3.13 9.71 -2.50
N LEU A 67 -2.97 10.74 -1.66
CA LEU A 67 -4.03 11.69 -1.34
C LEU A 67 -4.47 12.48 -2.59
N GLU A 68 -3.51 12.94 -3.41
CA GLU A 68 -3.79 13.63 -4.68
C GLU A 68 -4.52 12.72 -5.68
N ALA A 69 -4.24 11.41 -5.65
CA ALA A 69 -4.97 10.39 -6.41
C ALA A 69 -6.34 10.05 -5.81
N GLY A 70 -6.79 10.75 -4.76
CA GLY A 70 -8.09 10.56 -4.12
C GLY A 70 -8.18 9.35 -3.20
N LYS A 71 -7.04 8.83 -2.72
CA LYS A 71 -6.98 7.65 -1.84
C LYS A 71 -6.93 8.07 -0.37
N HIS A 72 -7.56 7.29 0.50
CA HIS A 72 -7.27 7.37 1.93
C HIS A 72 -5.88 6.80 2.21
N VAL A 73 -5.14 7.39 3.16
CA VAL A 73 -3.75 6.98 3.44
C VAL A 73 -3.56 6.57 4.90
N TYR A 74 -2.96 5.40 5.09
CA TYR A 74 -2.39 4.95 6.37
C TYR A 74 -0.87 4.95 6.23
N SER A 75 -0.16 5.82 6.97
CA SER A 75 1.31 5.88 6.91
C SER A 75 1.92 5.22 8.14
N SER A 76 2.88 4.31 7.94
CA SER A 76 3.64 3.76 9.05
C SER A 76 4.61 4.80 9.62
N VAL A 77 5.01 4.63 10.88
CA VAL A 77 5.89 5.59 11.56
C VAL A 77 7.35 5.42 11.09
N PRO A 78 8.11 6.51 10.91
CA PRO A 78 7.66 7.90 10.89
C PRO A 78 6.93 8.24 9.57
N MET A 79 5.94 9.15 9.62
CA MET A 79 5.17 9.57 8.43
C MET A 79 6.04 10.34 7.41
N ALA A 80 7.02 11.10 7.89
CA ALA A 80 7.99 11.82 7.09
C ALA A 80 9.30 11.96 7.89
N PHE A 81 10.39 12.28 7.21
CA PHE A 81 11.72 12.42 7.81
C PHE A 81 12.29 13.84 7.70
N ALA A 82 11.61 14.73 6.97
CA ALA A 82 11.94 16.14 6.79
C ALA A 82 10.63 16.95 6.58
N GLU A 83 10.72 18.26 6.81
CA GLU A 83 9.71 19.27 6.48
C GLU A 83 10.25 20.09 5.29
N GLU A 84 9.39 20.43 4.34
CA GLU A 84 9.70 21.33 3.20
C GLU A 84 8.89 22.62 3.31
#